data_AF-A0A087CSH9-F1
#
_entry.id   AF-A0A087CSH9-F1
#
_cell.length_a   1.000
_cell.length_b   1.000
_cell.length_c   1.000
_cell.angle_alpha   90.00
_cell.angle_beta   90.00
_cell.angle_gamma   90.00
#
_symmetry.space_group_name_H-M   'P 1'
#
loop_
_entity.id
_entity.type
_entity.pdbx_description
1 polymer ?
#
loop_
_entity_poly.entity_id
_entity_poly.type
_entity_poly.pdbx_seq_one_letter_code
_entity_poly.pdbx_strand_id
1 'polypeptide(L)'
;MKLHRPFQDWTLENFVGLLYFVFCAFAVTAIIGLTFAAVISMGGPAPEQTVTHYVDTQGDVKRLCLAYKTGDHVDALSCDLIDPMTGDTE
;
A
#
# COMPACT_ATOMS: atom_id res chain seq x y z
N MET A 1 35.44 -38.34 25.03
CA MET A 1 34.88 -37.05 24.59
C MET A 1 34.83 -36.11 25.79
N LYS A 2 35.48 -34.94 25.73
CA LYS A 2 35.32 -33.89 26.75
C LYS A 2 34.07 -33.09 26.41
N LEU A 3 33.10 -33.07 27.32
CA LEU A 3 31.87 -32.28 27.17
C LEU A 3 32.22 -30.81 27.46
N HIS A 4 32.13 -29.95 26.44
CA HIS A 4 32.37 -28.52 26.61
C HIS A 4 31.20 -27.92 27.39
N ARG A 5 31.47 -27.28 28.53
CA ARG A 5 30.48 -26.59 29.35
C ARG A 5 30.63 -25.07 29.12
N PRO A 6 29.76 -24.45 28.31
CA PRO A 6 29.97 -23.08 27.82
C PRO A 6 29.88 -21.98 28.90
N PHE A 7 29.41 -22.32 30.10
CA PHE A 7 29.15 -21.37 31.19
C PHE A 7 29.92 -21.67 32.48
N GLN A 8 30.93 -22.53 32.42
CA GLN A 8 31.60 -23.02 33.64
C GLN A 8 32.38 -21.92 34.38
N ASP A 9 32.93 -20.95 33.65
CA ASP A 9 33.78 -19.87 34.21
C ASP A 9 33.08 -18.50 34.16
N TRP A 10 31.75 -18.46 34.06
CA TRP A 10 31.02 -17.20 33.91
C TRP A 10 30.90 -16.45 35.22
N THR A 11 31.23 -15.16 35.18
CA THR A 11 30.93 -14.21 36.25
C THR A 11 29.47 -13.77 36.20
N LEU A 12 28.94 -13.31 37.34
CA LEU A 12 27.58 -12.76 37.42
C LEU A 12 27.38 -11.61 36.41
N GLU A 13 28.41 -10.78 36.23
CA GLU A 13 28.40 -9.63 35.33
C GLU A 13 28.19 -10.04 33.87
N ASN A 14 28.86 -11.11 33.41
CA ASN A 14 28.67 -11.66 32.07
C ASN A 14 27.26 -12.26 31.88
N PHE A 15 26.71 -12.89 32.92
CA PHE A 15 25.34 -13.42 32.90
C PHE A 15 24.30 -12.30 32.76
N VAL A 16 24.43 -11.24 33.56
CA VAL A 16 23.54 -10.08 33.53
C VAL A 16 23.70 -9.32 32.21
N GLY A 17 24.93 -9.17 31.72
CA GLY A 17 25.21 -8.54 30.43
C GLY A 17 24.58 -9.28 29.25
N LEU A 18 24.70 -10.60 29.20
CA LEU A 18 24.05 -11.42 28.16
C LEU A 18 22.53 -11.25 28.22
N LEU A 19 21.95 -11.33 29.43
CA LEU A 19 20.52 -11.23 29.63
C LEU A 19 19.99 -9.85 29.18
N TYR A 20 20.72 -8.77 29.48
CA TYR A 20 20.42 -7.42 28.97
C TYR A 20 20.48 -7.36 27.44
N PHE A 21 21.53 -7.92 26.82
CA PHE A 21 21.65 -7.98 25.36
C PHE A 21 20.49 -8.72 24.71
N VAL A 22 20.08 -9.86 25.29
CA VAL A 22 18.93 -10.63 24.82
C VAL A 22 17.65 -9.80 24.91
N PHE A 23 17.39 -9.12 26.03
CA PHE A 23 16.21 -8.26 26.14
C PHE A 23 16.23 -7.09 25.16
N CYS A 24 17.38 -6.44 24.94
CA CYS A 24 17.51 -5.41 23.92
C CYS A 24 17.23 -5.95 22.51
N ALA A 25 17.76 -7.14 22.18
CA ALA A 25 17.51 -7.77 20.89
C ALA A 25 16.02 -8.10 20.70
N PHE A 26 15.35 -8.61 21.74
CA PHE A 26 13.90 -8.83 21.72
C PHE A 26 13.11 -7.53 21.57
N ALA A 27 13.49 -6.47 22.27
CA ALA A 27 12.83 -5.17 22.15
C ALA A 27 12.96 -4.60 20.73
N VAL A 28 14.17 -4.64 20.15
CA VAL A 28 14.41 -4.17 18.78
C VAL A 28 13.62 -4.99 17.76
N THR A 29 13.64 -6.32 17.87
CA THR A 29 12.88 -7.20 16.97
C THR A 29 11.37 -7.01 17.10
N ALA A 30 10.86 -6.78 18.32
CA ALA A 30 9.45 -6.47 18.54
C ALA A 30 9.05 -5.14 17.87
N ILE A 31 9.87 -4.09 18.01
CA ILE A 31 9.60 -2.79 17.37
C ILE A 31 9.59 -2.93 15.83
N ILE A 32 10.55 -3.65 15.26
CA ILE A 32 10.61 -3.89 13.82
C ILE A 32 9.38 -4.69 13.37
N GLY A 33 9.04 -5.76 14.08
CA GLY A 33 7.87 -6.59 13.76
C GLY A 33 6.57 -5.80 13.80
N LEU A 34 6.37 -4.97 14.82
CA LEU A 34 5.18 -4.12 14.96
C LEU A 34 5.09 -3.05 13.88
N THR A 35 6.19 -2.36 13.58
CA THR A 35 6.22 -1.34 12.53
C THR A 35 5.99 -1.95 11.15
N PHE A 36 6.61 -3.10 10.86
CA PHE A 36 6.40 -3.83 9.61
C PHE A 36 4.95 -4.29 9.44
N ALA A 37 4.35 -4.87 10.49
CA ALA A 37 2.94 -5.26 10.48
C ALA A 37 2.01 -4.06 10.25
N ALA A 38 2.29 -2.92 10.90
CA ALA A 38 1.54 -1.70 10.70
C ALA A 38 1.65 -1.20 9.24
N VAL A 39 2.84 -1.19 8.66
CA VAL A 39 3.06 -0.78 7.26
C VAL A 39 2.27 -1.66 6.29
N ILE A 40 2.30 -2.99 6.46
CA ILE A 40 1.51 -3.90 5.63
C ILE A 40 0.01 -3.65 5.78
N SER A 41 -0.46 -3.37 7.00
CA SER A 41 -1.88 -3.09 7.23
C SER A 41 -2.38 -1.79 6.60
N MET A 42 -1.49 -0.82 6.34
CA MET A 42 -1.84 0.44 5.68
C MET A 42 -1.86 0.33 4.15
N GLY A 43 -1.20 -0.69 3.59
CA GLY A 43 -1.09 -0.94 2.14
C GLY A 43 -2.27 -1.69 1.57
N GLY A 44 -3.51 -1.22 1.79
CA GLY A 44 -4.66 -1.71 1.03
C GLY A 44 -4.40 -1.60 -0.49
N PRO A 45 -5.04 -2.44 -1.33
CA PRO A 45 -4.86 -2.34 -2.77
C PRO A 45 -5.16 -0.91 -3.23
N ALA A 46 -4.26 -0.34 -4.04
CA ALA A 46 -4.51 0.95 -4.66
C ALA A 46 -5.91 0.91 -5.32
N PRO A 47 -6.75 1.92 -5.09
CA PRO A 47 -8.12 1.83 -5.57
C PRO A 47 -8.12 1.75 -7.10
N GLU A 48 -8.89 0.79 -7.62
CA GLU A 48 -8.91 0.49 -9.05
C GLU A 48 -9.43 1.70 -9.82
N GLN A 49 -8.53 2.33 -10.59
CA GLN A 49 -8.89 3.45 -11.45
C GLN A 49 -9.48 2.91 -12.75
N THR A 50 -10.77 3.13 -12.94
CA THR A 50 -11.48 2.74 -14.16
C THR A 50 -11.84 3.97 -14.98
N VAL A 51 -11.51 3.97 -16.26
CA VAL A 51 -11.97 5.00 -17.20
C VAL A 51 -13.16 4.45 -17.98
N THR A 52 -14.33 5.07 -17.80
CA THR A 52 -15.56 4.69 -18.51
C THR A 52 -15.89 5.72 -19.57
N HIS A 53 -16.12 5.26 -20.81
CA HIS A 53 -16.42 6.11 -21.96
C HIS A 53 -17.90 5.89 -22.33
N TYR A 54 -18.66 6.96 -22.47
CA TYR A 54 -20.06 6.88 -22.93
C TYR A 54 -20.42 8.10 -23.77
N VAL A 55 -21.36 7.92 -24.69
CA VAL A 55 -21.87 9.01 -25.53
C VAL A 55 -23.18 9.51 -24.94
N ASP A 56 -23.20 10.75 -24.47
CA ASP A 56 -24.41 11.44 -24.04
C ASP A 56 -25.06 12.12 -25.25
N THR A 57 -26.31 11.80 -25.54
CA THR A 57 -27.06 12.40 -26.65
C THR A 57 -28.20 13.23 -26.10
N GLN A 58 -28.14 14.54 -26.30
CA GLN A 58 -29.18 15.49 -25.92
C GLN A 58 -29.74 16.17 -27.16
N GLY A 59 -30.89 15.69 -27.63
CA GLY A 59 -31.49 16.16 -28.88
C GLY A 59 -30.58 15.82 -30.07
N ASP A 60 -30.15 16.84 -30.80
CA ASP A 60 -29.28 16.70 -31.97
C ASP A 60 -27.77 16.75 -31.62
N VAL A 61 -27.45 17.03 -30.35
CA VAL A 61 -26.07 17.17 -29.89
C VAL A 61 -25.59 15.86 -29.28
N LYS A 62 -24.42 15.38 -29.74
CA LYS A 62 -23.72 14.22 -29.17
C LYS A 62 -22.44 14.66 -28.48
N ARG A 63 -22.19 14.12 -27.28
CA ARG A 63 -20.98 14.39 -26.50
C ARG A 63 -20.31 13.07 -26.11
N LEU A 64 -19.00 12.97 -26.27
CA LEU A 64 -18.21 11.86 -25.75
C LEU A 64 -17.78 12.22 -24.32
N CYS A 65 -18.30 11.48 -23.34
CA CYS A 65 -17.95 11.66 -21.95
C CYS A 65 -17.00 10.55 -21.45
N LEU A 66 -15.98 10.98 -20.72
CA LEU A 66 -14.94 10.19 -20.08
C LEU A 66 -15.09 10.38 -18.57
N ALA A 67 -15.54 9.33 -17.87
CA ALA A 67 -15.62 9.32 -16.42
C ALA A 67 -14.47 8.51 -15.82
N TYR A 68 -13.60 9.19 -15.08
CA TYR A 68 -12.51 8.61 -14.32
C TYR A 68 -13.04 8.26 -12.93
N LYS A 69 -13.04 6.97 -12.61
CA LYS A 69 -13.57 6.44 -11.35
C LYS A 69 -12.47 5.81 -10.53
N THR A 70 -12.47 6.07 -9.24
CA THR A 70 -11.63 5.39 -8.25
C THR A 70 -12.56 4.63 -7.32
N GLY A 71 -12.70 3.31 -7.55
CA GLY A 71 -13.75 2.52 -6.93
C GLY A 71 -15.15 2.98 -7.38
N ASP A 72 -16.04 3.27 -6.43
CA ASP A 72 -17.42 3.69 -6.69
C ASP A 72 -17.58 5.21 -6.89
N HIS A 73 -16.49 5.98 -6.77
CA HIS A 73 -16.51 7.44 -6.86
C HIS A 73 -16.00 7.92 -8.22
N VAL A 74 -16.68 8.93 -8.79
CA VAL A 74 -16.21 9.64 -9.98
C VAL A 74 -15.32 10.79 -9.53
N ASP A 75 -14.03 10.73 -9.86
CA ASP A 75 -13.07 11.79 -9.50
C ASP A 75 -13.05 12.91 -10.53
N ALA A 76 -13.25 12.56 -11.80
CA ALA A 76 -13.25 13.51 -12.89
C ALA A 76 -14.20 13.07 -14.01
N LEU A 77 -14.78 14.05 -14.68
CA LEU A 77 -15.62 13.87 -15.85
C LEU A 77 -15.16 14.87 -16.92
N SER A 78 -14.76 14.38 -18.09
CA SER A 78 -14.52 15.21 -19.29
C SER A 78 -15.59 14.89 -20.32
N CYS A 79 -16.16 15.89 -20.96
CA CYS A 79 -17.18 15.68 -22.00
C CYS A 79 -16.87 16.58 -23.19
N ASP A 80 -16.45 15.96 -24.29
CA ASP A 80 -16.10 16.66 -25.53
C ASP A 80 -17.25 16.57 -26.52
N LEU A 81 -17.44 17.62 -27.31
CA LEU A 81 -18.48 17.67 -28.33
C LEU A 81 -18.05 16.79 -29.50
N ILE A 82 -18.95 15.92 -29.97
CA ILE A 82 -18.70 15.13 -31.18
C ILE A 82 -19.20 15.96 -32.37
N ASP A 83 -18.31 16.29 -33.30
CA ASP A 83 -18.69 16.91 -34.57
C ASP A 83 -19.57 15.91 -35.36
N PRO A 84 -20.84 16.26 -35.67
CA PRO A 84 -21.77 15.38 -36.36
C PRO A 84 -21.35 15.04 -37.80
N MET A 85 -20.45 15.80 -38.43
CA MET A 85 -20.05 15.62 -39.83
C MET A 85 -18.84 14.68 -39.97
N THR A 86 -17.93 14.67 -39.00
CA THR A 86 -16.67 13.92 -39.03
C THR A 86 -16.64 12.78 -38.00
N GLY A 87 -17.43 12.87 -36.92
CA GLY A 87 -17.39 11.94 -35.80
C GLY A 87 -16.22 12.17 -34.84
N ASP A 88 -15.42 13.21 -35.08
CA ASP A 88 -14.26 13.56 -34.27
C ASP A 88 -14.67 14.42 -33.06
N THR A 89 -13.85 14.40 -32.02
CA THR A 89 -13.99 15.26 -30.83
C THR A 89 -13.12 16.51 -30.98
N GLU A 90 -13.68 17.69 -30.74
CA GLU A 90 -12.94 18.97 -30.72
C GLU A 90 -12.04 19.13 -29.48
#